data_AF-A0A931A4P2-F1
#
_entry.id   AF-A0A931A4P2-F1
#
_cell.length_a   1.000
_cell.length_b   1.000
_cell.length_c   1.000
_cell.angle_alpha   90.00
_cell.angle_beta   90.00
_cell.angle_gamma   90.00
#
_symmetry.space_group_name_H-M   'P 1'
#
loop_
_entity.id
_entity.type
_entity.pdbx_description
1 polymer ?
#
loop_
_entity_poly.entity_id
_entity_poly.type
_entity_poly.pdbx_seq_one_letter_code
_entity_poly.pdbx_strand_id
1 'polypeptide(L)'
;MDYSLTGLLPRGRLLTVIAGNSELQERAAFKHTCLAGAMTDALRERGVPDPTARPAAELGVRAFDDAFDLWSDPAEQRTLADLARRTLDELRAAIATLD
;
A
#
# COMPACT_ATOMS: atom_id res chain seq x y z
N MET A 1 -7.53 -17.68 -33.53
CA MET A 1 -7.29 -16.37 -32.89
C MET A 1 -7.15 -16.63 -31.42
N ASP A 2 -5.91 -16.69 -30.95
CA ASP A 2 -5.57 -16.85 -29.53
C ASP A 2 -5.37 -15.44 -28.97
N TYR A 3 -6.39 -14.93 -28.26
CA TYR A 3 -6.28 -13.68 -27.49
C TYR A 3 -5.59 -14.02 -26.17
N SER A 4 -4.34 -14.50 -26.27
CA SER A 4 -3.54 -14.86 -25.12
C SER A 4 -3.29 -13.60 -24.29
N LEU A 5 -3.59 -13.70 -22.99
CA LEU A 5 -3.55 -12.65 -21.97
C LEU A 5 -2.13 -12.12 -21.67
N THR A 6 -1.25 -12.08 -22.66
CA THR A 6 0.20 -11.86 -22.52
C THR A 6 0.58 -10.37 -22.55
N GLY A 7 -0.39 -9.46 -22.51
CA GLY A 7 -0.17 -8.01 -22.53
C GLY A 7 -0.26 -7.31 -21.18
N LEU A 8 -0.82 -7.96 -20.15
CA LEU A 8 -0.80 -7.41 -18.79
C LEU A 8 0.56 -7.76 -18.20
N LEU A 9 1.46 -6.77 -18.08
CA LEU A 9 2.71 -6.97 -17.36
C LEU A 9 2.37 -7.60 -16.00
N PRO A 10 2.85 -8.81 -15.68
CA PRO A 10 2.51 -9.46 -14.42
C PRO A 10 2.91 -8.50 -13.30
N ARG A 11 1.99 -8.26 -12.37
CA ARG A 11 2.08 -7.23 -11.33
C ARG A 11 3.43 -7.28 -10.59
N GLY A 12 3.98 -8.47 -10.34
CA GLY A 12 5.30 -8.66 -9.72
C GLY A 12 6.49 -8.12 -10.53
N ARG A 13 6.41 -8.03 -11.86
CA ARG A 13 7.48 -7.44 -12.69
C ARG A 13 7.65 -5.94 -12.43
N LEU A 14 6.56 -5.24 -12.10
CA LEU A 14 6.61 -3.81 -11.76
C LEU A 14 7.49 -3.57 -10.53
N LEU A 15 7.29 -4.36 -9.48
CA LEU A 15 8.06 -4.25 -8.24
C LEU A 15 9.55 -4.51 -8.48
N THR A 16 9.90 -5.50 -9.30
CA THR A 16 11.31 -5.75 -9.68
C THR A 16 11.92 -4.57 -10.42
N VAL A 17 11.18 -3.94 -11.34
CA VAL A 17 11.66 -2.77 -12.10
C VAL A 17 11.87 -1.56 -11.18
N ILE A 18 10.94 -1.32 -10.25
CA ILE A 18 11.07 -0.25 -9.26
C ILE A 18 12.30 -0.51 -8.37
N ALA A 19 12.44 -1.73 -7.84
CA ALA A 19 13.58 -2.08 -6.98
C ALA A 19 14.94 -1.95 -7.68
N GLY A 20 15.00 -2.08 -9.01
CA GLY A 20 16.24 -1.96 -9.78
C GLY A 20 16.59 -0.55 -10.27
N ASN A 21 15.78 0.48 -9.99
CA ASN A 21 15.97 1.82 -10.54
C ASN A 21 15.75 2.92 -9.48
N SER A 22 16.80 3.70 -9.20
CA SER A 22 16.77 4.75 -8.16
C SER A 22 15.75 5.85 -8.43
N GLU A 23 15.57 6.30 -9.68
CA GLU A 23 14.56 7.33 -10.01
C GLU A 23 13.14 6.81 -9.75
N LEU A 24 12.89 5.52 -10.00
CA LEU A 24 11.60 4.89 -9.70
C LEU A 24 11.39 4.70 -8.21
N GLN A 25 12.44 4.39 -7.44
CA GLN A 25 12.38 4.33 -5.98
C GLN A 25 12.07 5.71 -5.39
N GLU A 26 12.75 6.77 -5.85
CA GLU A 26 12.48 8.15 -5.43
C GLU A 26 11.04 8.55 -5.74
N ARG A 27 10.56 8.21 -6.95
CA ARG A 27 9.17 8.47 -7.33
C ARG A 27 8.18 7.67 -6.48
N ALA A 28 8.49 6.43 -6.10
CA ALA A 28 7.67 5.63 -5.22
C ALA A 28 7.60 6.23 -3.81
N ALA A 29 8.74 6.63 -3.25
CA ALA A 29 8.80 7.31 -1.95
C ALA A 29 8.03 8.64 -1.96
N PHE A 30 8.17 9.44 -3.02
CA PHE A 30 7.40 10.68 -3.15
C PHE A 30 5.89 10.43 -3.19
N LYS A 31 5.43 9.40 -3.94
CA LYS A 31 4.01 9.02 -3.98
C LYS A 31 3.49 8.59 -2.62
N HIS A 32 4.29 7.84 -1.85
CA HIS A 32 3.94 7.44 -0.49
C HIS A 32 3.69 8.69 0.37
N THR A 33 4.64 9.63 0.39
CA THR A 33 4.51 10.88 1.16
C THR A 33 3.27 11.68 0.75
N CYS A 34 2.99 11.80 -0.55
CA CYS A 34 1.77 12.48 -1.03
C CYS A 34 0.50 11.78 -0.59
N LEU A 35 0.46 10.44 -0.64
CA LEU A 35 -0.70 9.65 -0.23
C LEU A 35 -0.96 9.78 1.27
N ALA A 36 0.09 9.68 2.09
CA ALA A 36 -0.01 9.86 3.54
C ALA A 36 -0.51 11.27 3.90
N GLY A 37 -0.02 12.30 3.21
CA GLY A 37 -0.50 13.68 3.34
C GLY A 37 -2.00 13.81 3.02
N ALA A 38 -2.43 13.29 1.87
CA ALA A 38 -3.82 13.34 1.45
C ALA A 38 -4.75 12.56 2.42
N MET A 39 -4.31 11.41 2.92
CA MET A 39 -5.06 10.64 3.92
C MET A 39 -5.14 11.39 5.26
N THR A 40 -4.05 12.05 5.68
CA THR A 40 -4.04 12.88 6.89
C THR A 40 -5.07 14.00 6.78
N ASP A 41 -5.08 14.73 5.67
CA ASP A 41 -6.03 15.83 5.45
C ASP A 41 -7.47 15.32 5.43
N ALA A 42 -7.73 14.21 4.73
CA ALA A 42 -9.05 13.60 4.70
C ALA A 42 -9.51 13.10 6.09
N LEU A 43 -8.60 12.68 6.97
CA LEU A 43 -8.93 12.29 8.36
C LEU A 43 -9.27 13.53 9.20
N ARG A 44 -8.51 14.62 9.04
CA ARG A 44 -8.79 15.91 9.70
C ARG A 44 -10.15 16.46 9.31
N GLU A 45 -10.51 16.41 8.02
CA GLU A 45 -11.83 16.81 7.52
C GLU A 45 -12.97 16.00 8.15
N ARG A 46 -12.71 14.76 8.58
CA ARG A 46 -13.65 13.90 9.29
C ARG A 46 -13.64 14.10 10.81
N GLY A 47 -12.90 15.09 11.32
CA GLY A 47 -12.83 15.43 12.74
C GLY A 47 -11.84 14.61 13.56
N VAL A 48 -10.95 13.85 12.93
CA VAL A 48 -9.88 13.15 13.64
C VAL A 48 -8.80 14.15 14.07
N PRO A 49 -8.42 14.21 15.37
CA PRO A 49 -7.39 15.12 15.85
C PRO A 49 -6.04 14.87 15.18
N ASP A 50 -5.27 15.92 14.94
CA ASP A 50 -3.98 15.85 14.25
C ASP A 50 -2.98 14.82 14.83
N PRO A 51 -2.81 14.70 16.17
CA PRO A 51 -1.93 13.70 16.76
C PRO A 51 -2.31 12.25 16.43
N THR A 52 -3.57 12.01 16.06
CA THR A 52 -4.09 10.70 15.64
C THR A 52 -4.15 10.58 14.12
N ALA A 53 -4.51 11.66 13.41
CA ALA A 53 -4.73 11.65 11.96
C ALA A 53 -3.45 11.28 11.19
N ARG A 54 -2.30 11.89 11.54
CA ARG A 54 -1.04 11.62 10.84
C ARG A 54 -0.54 10.18 11.06
N PRO A 55 -0.41 9.66 12.28
CA PRO A 55 0.00 8.27 12.48
C PRO A 55 -0.98 7.25 11.86
N ALA A 56 -2.29 7.51 11.94
CA ALA A 56 -3.29 6.64 11.31
C ALA A 56 -3.16 6.61 9.78
N ALA A 57 -2.86 7.75 9.15
CA ALA A 57 -2.60 7.82 7.72
C ALA A 57 -1.35 7.02 7.33
N GLU A 58 -0.23 7.20 8.03
CA GLU A 58 1.02 6.46 7.81
C GLU A 58 0.81 4.95 7.94
N LEU A 59 0.08 4.49 8.97
CA LEU A 59 -0.27 3.08 9.14
C LEU A 59 -1.16 2.56 8.00
N GLY A 60 -2.11 3.38 7.54
CA GLY A 60 -2.96 3.04 6.41
C GLY A 60 -2.20 2.90 5.10
N VAL A 61 -1.27 3.81 4.82
CA VAL A 61 -0.38 3.72 3.64
C VAL A 61 0.52 2.50 3.75
N ARG A 62 1.08 2.23 4.94
CA ARG A 62 1.89 1.03 5.16
C ARG A 62 1.11 -0.26 4.89
N ALA A 63 -0.12 -0.36 5.40
CA ALA A 63 -1.00 -1.50 5.13
C ALA A 63 -1.28 -1.68 3.63
N PHE A 64 -1.48 -0.56 2.91
CA PHE A 64 -1.69 -0.56 1.47
C PHE A 64 -0.45 -1.06 0.72
N ASP A 65 0.75 -0.59 1.07
CA ASP A 65 2.00 -1.02 0.44
C ASP A 65 2.23 -2.53 0.65
N ASP A 66 2.10 -3.03 1.89
CA ASP A 66 2.23 -4.46 2.20
C ASP A 66 1.18 -5.30 1.43
N ALA A 67 -0.05 -4.79 1.30
CA ALA A 67 -1.10 -5.44 0.53
C ALA A 67 -0.84 -5.42 -0.99
N PHE A 68 -0.26 -4.34 -1.51
CA PHE A 68 0.10 -4.23 -2.92
C PHE A 68 1.22 -5.20 -3.30
N ASP A 69 2.19 -5.39 -2.40
CA ASP A 69 3.27 -6.37 -2.58
C ASP A 69 2.71 -7.79 -2.65
N LEU A 70 1.86 -8.18 -1.69
CA LEU A 70 1.17 -9.48 -1.70
C LEU A 70 0.30 -9.65 -2.94
N TRP A 71 -0.50 -8.65 -3.27
CA TRP A 71 -1.39 -8.66 -4.42
C TRP A 71 -0.63 -8.75 -5.74
N SER A 72 0.62 -8.30 -5.79
CA SER A 72 1.44 -8.33 -6.99
C SER A 72 1.95 -9.73 -7.33
N ASP A 73 1.90 -10.68 -6.39
CA ASP A 73 2.17 -12.09 -6.66
C ASP A 73 1.13 -12.66 -7.65
N PRO A 74 1.55 -13.27 -8.77
CA PRO A 74 0.65 -13.96 -9.69
C PRO A 74 -0.17 -15.09 -9.05
N ALA A 75 0.32 -15.72 -7.98
CA ALA A 75 -0.38 -16.78 -7.26
C ALA A 75 -1.44 -16.24 -6.29
N GLU A 76 -1.41 -14.95 -5.96
CA GLU A 76 -2.38 -14.34 -5.06
C GLU A 76 -3.72 -14.10 -5.77
N GLN A 77 -4.77 -14.70 -5.21
CA GLN A 77 -6.12 -14.68 -5.76
C GLN A 77 -7.07 -13.71 -5.02
N ARG A 78 -6.69 -13.27 -3.81
CA ARG A 78 -7.48 -12.30 -3.06
C ARG A 78 -7.43 -10.92 -3.71
N THR A 79 -8.48 -10.12 -3.46
CA THR A 79 -8.51 -8.75 -3.95
C THR A 79 -7.52 -7.89 -3.15
N LEU A 80 -7.05 -6.79 -3.75
CA LEU A 80 -6.24 -5.80 -3.05
C LEU A 80 -6.96 -5.26 -1.80
N ALA A 81 -8.29 -5.11 -1.85
CA ALA A 81 -9.08 -4.64 -0.72
C ALA A 81 -9.14 -5.66 0.44
N ASP A 82 -9.16 -6.96 0.13
CA ASP A 82 -9.09 -8.01 1.15
C ASP A 82 -7.71 -8.03 1.82
N LEU A 83 -6.66 -7.90 1.02
CA LEU A 83 -5.28 -7.85 1.51
C LEU A 83 -5.04 -6.60 2.34
N ALA A 84 -5.50 -5.43 1.90
CA ALA A 84 -5.33 -4.16 2.64
C ALA A 84 -6.04 -4.18 3.99
N ARG A 85 -7.23 -4.79 4.07
CA ARG A 85 -7.92 -4.98 5.36
C ARG A 85 -7.14 -5.93 6.27
N ARG A 86 -6.68 -7.05 5.71
CA ARG A 86 -5.88 -8.04 6.44
C ARG A 86 -4.58 -7.44 6.98
N THR A 87 -3.79 -6.76 6.15
CA THR A 87 -2.50 -6.16 6.57
C THR A 87 -2.72 -5.04 7.59
N LEU A 88 -3.80 -4.26 7.46
CA LEU A 88 -4.16 -3.27 8.49
C LEU A 88 -4.49 -3.92 9.83
N ASP A 89 -5.23 -5.03 9.82
CA ASP A 89 -5.55 -5.77 11.04
C ASP A 89 -4.31 -6.43 11.66
N GLU A 90 -3.39 -6.95 10.83
CA GLU A 90 -2.08 -7.45 11.28
C GLU A 90 -1.22 -6.33 11.91
N LEU A 91 -1.20 -5.13 11.33
CA LEU A 91 -0.52 -3.97 11.89
C LEU A 91 -1.14 -3.52 13.23
N ARG A 92 -2.46 -3.50 13.33
CA ARG A 92 -3.17 -3.21 14.59
C ARG A 92 -2.82 -4.22 15.67
N ALA A 93 -2.81 -5.51 15.33
CA ALA A 93 -2.43 -6.57 16.25
C ALA A 93 -0.97 -6.42 16.70
N ALA A 94 -0.04 -6.10 15.79
CA ALA A 94 1.36 -5.87 16.12
C ALA A 94 1.53 -4.67 17.07
N ILE A 95 0.82 -3.56 16.83
CA ILE A 95 0.85 -2.39 17.72
C ILE A 95 0.36 -2.75 19.13
N ALA A 96 -0.70 -3.55 19.25
CA ALA A 96 -1.22 -3.99 20.54
C ALA A 96 -0.25 -4.88 21.34
N THR A 97 0.82 -5.40 20.71
CA THR A 97 1.88 -6.13 21.43
C THR A 97 2.95 -5.22 22.05
N LEU A 98 2.91 -3.91 21.74
CA LEU A 98 3.85 -2.92 22.28
C LEU A 98 3.45 -2.37 23.65
N ASP A 99 2.22 -2.70 24.11
CA ASP A 99 1.69 -2.40 25.44
C ASP A 99 2.21 -3.40 26.50
#